data_AF-A0A949XEM3-F1
#
_entry.id   AF-A0A949XEM3-F1
#
_cell.length_a   1.000
_cell.length_b   1.000
_cell.length_c   1.000
_cell.angle_alpha   90.00
_cell.angle_beta   90.00
_cell.angle_gamma   90.00
#
_symmetry.space_group_name_H-M   'P 1'
#
loop_
_entity.id
_entity.type
_entity.pdbx_description
1 polymer ?
#
loop_
_entity_poly.entity_id
_entity_poly.type
_entity_poly.pdbx_seq_one_letter_code
_entity_poly.pdbx_strand_id
1 'polypeptide(L)' 'MPFPYRKILCPIDFDLNSADALAHAAALAASSGSTLYLLHVLQINPLPAQGAAQGF' A
#
# COMPACT_ATOMS: atom_id res chain seq x y z
N MET A 1 22.85 -18.18 -3.16
CA MET A 1 21.73 -18.51 -2.26
C MET A 1 20.47 -17.89 -2.86
N PRO A 2 19.47 -18.66 -3.32
CA PRO A 2 18.26 -18.02 -3.86
C PRO A 2 17.47 -17.47 -2.66
N PHE A 3 17.34 -16.15 -2.57
CA PHE A 3 16.51 -15.53 -1.53
C PHE A 3 15.05 -16.01 -1.71
N PRO A 4 14.43 -16.67 -0.72
CA PRO A 4 13.17 -17.37 -0.90
C PRO A 4 12.01 -16.45 -0.55
N TYR A 5 11.92 -15.27 -1.17
CA TYR A 5 10.85 -14.31 -0.88
C TYR A 5 9.49 -14.81 -1.36
N ARG A 6 8.94 -15.88 -0.78
CA ARG A 6 7.72 -16.57 -1.24
C ARG A 6 6.48 -15.68 -1.25
N LYS A 7 6.47 -14.64 -0.43
CA LYS A 7 5.39 -13.67 -0.27
C LYS A 7 6.00 -12.27 -0.20
N ILE A 8 5.53 -11.36 -1.06
CA ILE A 8 5.97 -9.98 -1.13
C ILE A 8 4.74 -9.09 -0.87
N LEU A 9 4.85 -8.12 0.02
CA LEU A 9 3.81 -7.11 0.26
C LEU A 9 4.28 -5.79 -0.36
N CYS A 10 3.47 -5.23 -1.27
CA CYS A 10 3.72 -3.93 -1.90
C CYS A 10 2.60 -2.96 -1.50
N PRO A 11 2.87 -2.00 -0.60
CA PRO A 11 1.97 -0.88 -0.34
C PRO A 11 1.82 -0.03 -1.60
N ILE A 12 0.59 0.42 -1.87
CA ILE A 12 0.28 1.35 -2.96
C ILE A 12 -0.59 2.49 -2.43
N ASP A 13 -0.30 3.71 -2.85
CA ASP A 13 -1.09 4.92 -2.56
C ASP A 13 -1.54 5.65 -3.84
N PHE A 14 -1.29 5.03 -5.01
CA PHE A 14 -1.60 5.52 -6.35
C PHE A 14 -0.82 6.77 -6.77
N ASP A 15 0.27 7.12 -6.08
CA ASP A 15 1.25 8.07 -6.61
C ASP A 15 2.20 7.41 -7.64
N LEU A 16 3.09 8.21 -8.25
CA LEU A 16 4.08 7.69 -9.20
C LEU A 16 5.13 6.79 -8.55
N ASN A 17 5.52 7.08 -7.30
CA ASN A 17 6.56 6.31 -6.61
C ASN A 17 6.07 4.88 -6.30
N SER A 18 4.80 4.74 -5.90
CA SER A 18 4.16 3.46 -5.63
C SER A 18 3.91 2.67 -6.92
N ALA A 19 3.68 3.34 -8.05
CA ALA A 19 3.65 2.70 -9.36
C ALA A 19 5.02 2.11 -9.74
N ASP A 20 6.10 2.86 -9.53
CA ASP A 20 7.47 2.37 -9.78
C ASP A 20 7.83 1.22 -8.83
N ALA A 21 7.49 1.34 -7.55
CA ALA A 21 7.67 0.28 -6.56
C ALA A 21 6.92 -1.00 -6.95
N LEU A 22 5.69 -0.86 -7.48
CA LEU A 22 4.89 -1.98 -7.98
C LEU A 22 5.58 -2.68 -9.16
N ALA A 23 6.15 -1.93 -10.11
CA ALA A 23 6.87 -2.51 -11.24
C ALA A 23 8.07 -3.35 -10.77
N HIS A 24 8.85 -2.84 -9.80
CA HIS A 24 9.96 -3.58 -9.20
C HIS A 24 9.51 -4.81 -8.42
N ALA A 25 8.45 -4.69 -7.60
CA ALA A 25 7.92 -5.80 -6.83
C ALA A 25 7.37 -6.93 -7.72
N ALA A 26 6.73 -6.58 -8.84
CA ALA A 26 6.25 -7.53 -9.84
C ALA A 26 7.42 -8.27 -10.52
N ALA A 27 8.47 -7.55 -10.92
CA ALA A 27 9.67 -8.16 -11.50
C ALA A 27 10.35 -9.13 -10.51
N LEU A 28 10.45 -8.73 -9.24
CA LEU A 28 10.98 -9.59 -8.18
C LEU A 28 10.13 -10.86 -8.01
N ALA A 29 8.81 -10.71 -7.88
CA ALA A 29 7.89 -11.82 -7.69
C ALA A 29 7.91 -12.81 -8.86
N ALA A 30 7.97 -12.31 -10.10
CA ALA A 30 8.08 -13.14 -11.30
C ALA A 30 9.38 -13.95 -11.31
N SER A 31 10.50 -13.32 -10.95
CA SER A 31 11.81 -13.98 -10.95
C SER A 31 11.93 -15.10 -9.90
N SER A 32 11.19 -14.98 -8.79
CA SER A 32 11.26 -15.93 -7.67
C SER A 32 10.06 -16.86 -7.54
N GLY A 33 9.07 -16.78 -8.45
CA GLY A 33 7.84 -17.57 -8.37
C GLY A 33 6.99 -17.24 -7.14
N SER A 34 7.02 -15.99 -6.70
CA SER A 34 6.42 -15.54 -5.45
C SER A 34 5.04 -14.94 -5.62
N THR A 35 4.25 -14.97 -4.55
CA THR A 35 2.98 -14.25 -4.50
C THR A 35 3.23 -12.78 -4.13
N LEU A 36 2.73 -11.86 -4.96
CA LEU A 36 2.71 -10.43 -4.68
C LEU A 36 1.34 -10.02 -4.12
N TYR A 37 1.33 -9.43 -2.93
CA TYR A 37 0.16 -8.86 -2.28
C TYR A 37 0.20 -7.35 -2.39
N LEU A 38 -0.88 -6.73 -2.86
CA LEU A 38 -1.03 -5.28 -2.89
C LEU A 38 -1.85 -4.82 -1.69
N LEU A 39 -1.40 -3.74 -1.04
CA LEU A 39 -2.09 -3.13 0.09
C LEU A 39 -2.29 -1.65 -0.18
N HIS A 40 -3.55 -1.20 -0.19
CA HIS A 40 -3.89 0.21 -0.18
C HIS A 40 -4.49 0.58 1.18
N VAL A 41 -3.97 1.63 1.81
CA VAL A 41 -4.46 2.12 3.11
C VAL A 41 -5.29 3.38 2.89
N LEU A 42 -6.55 3.33 3.29
CA LEU A 42 -7.43 4.51 3.28
C LEU A 42 -7.27 5.29 4.59
N GLN A 43 -6.91 6.57 4.47
CA GLN A 43 -6.98 7.51 5.60
C GLN A 43 -8.46 7.84 5.85
N ILE A 44 -9.03 7.26 6.91
CA ILE A 44 -10.37 7.64 7.37
C ILE A 44 -10.19 8.87 8.26
N ASN A 45 -10.49 10.05 7.72
CA ASN A 45 -10.60 11.24 8.56
C ASN A 45 -11.84 11.08 9.45
N PRO A 46 -11.71 11.10 10.79
CA PRO A 46 -12.90 11.07 11.64
C PRO A 46 -13.78 12.27 11.27
N LEU A 47 -15.08 12.01 11.11
CA LEU A 47 -16.05 13.09 10.94
C LEU A 47 -15.88 14.06 12.12
N PRO A 48 -15.95 15.39 11.88
CA PRO A 48 -16.01 16.34 12.99
C PRO A 48 -17.16 15.91 13.89
N ALA A 49 -16.88 15.73 15.19
CA ALA A 49 -17.90 15.42 16.17
C ALA A 49 -18.97 16.51 16.06
N GLN A 50 -20.16 16.16 15.56
CA GLN A 50 -21.29 17.08 15.53
C GLN A 50 -21.62 17.42 16.99
N GLY A 51 -21.31 18.64 17.42
CA GLY A 51 -21.62 19.09 18.78
C GLY A 51 -20.62 20.03 19.47
N ALA A 52 -19.51 20.41 18.84
CA ALA A 52 -18.73 21.56 19.33
C ALA A 52 -19.52 22.84 19.01
N ALA A 53 -20.43 23.20 19.91
CA ALA A 53 -21.26 24.40 19.88
C ALA A 53 -20.42 25.63 19.52
N GLN A 54 -20.69 26.22 18.36
CA GLN A 54 -20.29 27.59 18.10
C GLN A 54 -21.40 28.48 18.62
N GLY A 55 -21.26 28.90 19.88
CA GLY A 55 -21.97 30.06 20.38
C GLY A 55 -21.47 31.30 19.64
N PHE A 56 -22.39 31.96 18.94
CA PHE A 56 -22.36 33.38 18.65
C PHE A 56 -23.62 33.99 19.27
#